data_AF-A0A3N9TJX1-F1
#
_entry.id   AF-A0A3N9TJX1-F1
#
_cell.length_a   1.000
_cell.length_b   1.000
_cell.length_c   1.000
_cell.angle_alpha   90.00
_cell.angle_beta   90.00
_cell.angle_gamma   90.00
#
_symmetry.space_group_name_H-M   'P 1'
#
loop_
_entity.id
_entity.type
_entity.pdbx_description
1 polymer ?
#
loop_
_entity_poly.entity_id
_entity_poly.type
_entity_poly.pdbx_seq_one_letter_code
_entity_poly.pdbx_strand_id
1 'polypeptide(L)' 'MNDNLLENDSQPVRNFIADLLEQFNDKIEVSDEPTVQLEYFGAKLEIKLISFDGIYEANNRKSASTNPLDIDE' A
#
# COMPACT_ATOMS: atom_id res chain seq x y z
N MET A 1 3.40 5.02 30.45
CA MET A 1 4.20 4.32 29.43
C MET A 1 3.66 2.91 29.33
N ASN A 2 2.76 2.60 28.40
CA ASN A 2 2.37 1.23 28.03
C ASN A 2 1.60 1.15 26.68
N ASP A 3 1.64 2.20 25.84
CA ASP A 3 0.97 2.15 24.53
C ASP A 3 1.77 1.34 23.49
N ASN A 4 3.07 1.12 23.72
CA ASN A 4 3.96 0.39 22.80
C ASN A 4 3.75 -1.14 22.76
N LEU A 5 3.07 -1.75 23.74
CA LEU A 5 2.91 -3.21 23.76
C LEU A 5 1.79 -3.66 22.81
N LEU A 6 0.69 -2.91 22.74
CA LEU A 6 -0.44 -3.18 21.84
C LEU A 6 -0.10 -2.88 20.37
N GLU A 7 0.77 -1.90 20.12
CA GLU A 7 1.24 -1.57 18.76
C GLU A 7 2.16 -2.65 18.16
N ASN A 8 2.93 -3.36 19.01
CA ASN A 8 3.83 -4.42 18.55
C ASN A 8 3.07 -5.70 18.15
N ASP A 9 2.02 -6.08 18.87
CA ASP A 9 1.23 -7.28 18.58
C ASP A 9 0.47 -7.20 17.24
N SER A 10 0.24 -5.97 16.75
CA SER A 10 -0.41 -5.74 15.46
C SER A 10 0.55 -5.77 14.26
N GLN A 11 1.87 -5.78 14.48
CA GLN A 11 2.85 -5.72 13.39
C GLN A 11 2.75 -6.90 12.41
N PRO A 12 2.58 -8.17 12.86
CA PRO A 12 2.44 -9.28 11.93
C PRO A 12 1.22 -9.15 11.03
N VAL A 13 0.11 -8.63 11.56
CA VAL A 13 -1.12 -8.40 10.80
C VAL A 13 -0.94 -7.26 9.79
N ARG A 14 -0.26 -6.18 10.18
CA ARG A 14 0.05 -5.06 9.29
C ARG A 14 0.96 -5.48 8.15
N ASN A 15 2.00 -6.25 8.45
CA ASN A 15 2.92 -6.79 7.44
C ASN A 15 2.16 -7.70 6.47
N PHE A 16 1.34 -8.61 6.99
CA PHE A 16 0.50 -9.46 6.16
C PHE A 16 -0.44 -8.67 5.23
N ILE A 17 -1.09 -7.61 5.74
CA ILE A 17 -1.94 -6.75 4.90
C ILE A 17 -1.10 -6.01 3.84
N ALA A 18 0.08 -5.50 4.19
CA ALA A 18 0.97 -4.83 3.25
C ALA A 18 1.42 -5.79 2.13
N ASP A 19 1.85 -7.00 2.48
CA ASP A 19 2.26 -8.04 1.54
C ASP A 19 1.12 -8.46 0.60
N LEU A 20 -0.12 -8.49 1.10
CA LEU A 20 -1.30 -8.75 0.26
C LEU A 20 -1.55 -7.61 -0.74
N LEU A 21 -1.49 -6.37 -0.28
CA LEU A 21 -1.71 -5.20 -1.13
C LEU A 21 -0.65 -5.08 -2.23
N GLU A 22 0.61 -5.36 -1.92
CA GLU A 22 1.70 -5.41 -2.91
C GLU A 22 1.43 -6.47 -3.98
N GLN A 23 1.10 -7.71 -3.58
CA GLN A 23 0.76 -8.78 -4.52
C GLN A 23 -0.45 -8.47 -5.39
N PHE A 24 -1.46 -7.78 -4.84
CA PHE A 24 -2.60 -7.33 -5.63
C PHE A 24 -2.21 -6.23 -6.63
N ASN A 25 -1.35 -5.29 -6.24
CA ASN A 25 -0.86 -4.25 -7.14
C ASN A 25 -0.13 -4.87 -8.35
N ASP A 26 0.78 -5.81 -8.11
CA ASP A 26 1.52 -6.50 -9.18
C ASP A 26 0.58 -7.19 -10.18
N LYS A 27 -0.49 -7.84 -9.68
CA LYS A 27 -1.50 -8.50 -10.50
C LYS A 27 -2.34 -7.50 -11.30
N ILE A 28 -2.72 -6.38 -10.70
CA ILE A 28 -3.46 -5.30 -11.37
C ILE A 28 -2.61 -4.70 -12.49
N GLU A 29 -1.32 -4.47 -12.27
CA GLU A 29 -0.41 -3.89 -13.27
C GLU A 29 -0.32 -4.77 -14.54
N VAL A 30 -0.43 -6.09 -14.40
CA VAL A 30 -0.41 -7.03 -15.52
C VAL A 30 -1.81 -7.40 -16.04
N SER A 31 -2.87 -6.73 -15.55
CA SER A 31 -4.28 -7.01 -15.89
C SER A 31 -4.77 -8.42 -15.51
N ASP A 32 -4.13 -9.06 -14.53
CA ASP A 32 -4.56 -10.32 -13.94
C ASP A 32 -5.59 -10.09 -12.83
N GLU A 33 -6.34 -11.15 -12.49
CA GLU A 33 -7.27 -11.10 -11.36
C GLU A 33 -6.49 -10.97 -10.03
N PRO A 34 -6.83 -9.99 -9.16
CA PRO A 34 -6.10 -9.73 -7.92
C PRO A 34 -6.54 -10.71 -6.83
N THR A 35 -6.14 -11.98 -6.99
CA THR A 35 -6.40 -13.08 -6.05
C THR A 35 -5.10 -13.68 -5.53
N VAL A 36 -5.07 -13.99 -4.23
CA VAL A 36 -3.98 -14.70 -3.56
C VAL A 36 -4.55 -15.97 -2.91
N GLN A 37 -3.86 -17.08 -3.07
CA GLN A 37 -4.19 -18.34 -2.41
C GLN A 37 -3.19 -18.61 -1.30
N LEU A 38 -3.71 -18.98 -0.13
CA LEU A 38 -2.92 -19.32 1.05
C LEU A 38 -3.25 -20.75 1.47
N GLU A 39 -2.20 -21.50 1.80
CA GLU A 39 -2.32 -22.85 2.37
C GLU A 39 -1.73 -22.85 3.77
N TYR A 40 -2.54 -23.22 4.77
CA TYR A 40 -2.12 -23.22 6.16
C TYR A 40 -2.81 -24.35 6.93
N PHE A 41 -2.03 -25.23 7.57
CA PHE A 41 -2.52 -26.42 8.28
C PHE A 41 -3.58 -27.24 7.51
N GLY A 42 -3.43 -27.36 6.19
CA GLY A 42 -4.36 -28.10 5.33
C GLY A 42 -5.66 -27.36 4.98
N ALA A 43 -5.84 -26.14 5.49
CA ALA A 43 -6.86 -25.22 5.00
C ALA A 43 -6.35 -24.50 3.75
N LYS A 44 -7.25 -24.33 2.78
CA LYS A 44 -7.04 -23.49 1.60
C LYS A 44 -7.92 -22.26 1.72
N LEU A 45 -7.30 -21.09 1.70
CA LEU A 45 -7.99 -19.80 1.74
C LEU A 45 -7.67 -19.06 0.44
N GLU A 46 -8.71 -18.49 -0.18
CA GLU A 46 -8.56 -17.57 -1.30
C GLU A 46 -8.99 -16.17 -0.86
N ILE A 47 -8.15 -15.19 -1.13
CA ILE A 47 -8.41 -13.78 -0.85
C ILE A 47 -8.44 -13.05 -2.18
N LYS A 48 -9.55 -12.35 -2.43
CA LYS A 48 -9.76 -11.55 -3.64
C LYS A 48 -9.91 -10.08 -3.27
N LEU A 49 -9.14 -9.21 -3.92
CA LEU A 49 -9.36 -7.78 -3.84
C LEU A 49 -10.61 -7.42 -4.67
N ILE A 50 -11.63 -6.87 -4.00
CA ILE A 50 -12.90 -6.50 -4.63
C ILE A 50 -12.84 -5.06 -5.16
N SER A 51 -12.32 -4.15 -4.35
CA SER A 51 -12.10 -2.76 -4.70
C SER A 51 -10.96 -2.22 -3.84
N PHE A 52 -10.25 -1.22 -4.37
CA PHE A 52 -9.27 -0.46 -3.63
C PHE A 52 -9.45 1.00 -3.99
N ASP A 53 -9.99 1.78 -3.05
CA ASP A 53 -10.25 3.21 -3.27
C ASP A 53 -8.99 4.08 -3.11
N GLY A 54 -7.95 3.52 -2.48
CA GLY A 54 -6.72 4.23 -2.12
C GLY A 54 -6.96 5.43 -1.19
N ILE A 55 -5.87 6.01 -0.69
CA ILE A 55 -5.89 7.39 -0.20
C ILE A 55 -5.21 8.21 -1.30
N TYR A 56 -6.01 8.81 -2.19
CA TYR A 56 -5.50 9.78 -3.16
C TYR A 56 -5.18 11.11 -2.46
N GLU A 57 -4.21 11.12 -1.55
CA GLU A 57 -3.45 12.35 -1.33
C GLU A 57 -2.38 12.41 -2.41
N ALA A 58 -2.81 12.85 -3.60
CA ALA A 58 -1.90 13.51 -4.50
C ALA A 58 -1.23 14.61 -3.67
N ASN A 59 0.02 14.38 -3.30
CA ASN A 59 0.90 15.38 -2.74
C ASN A 59 0.86 16.58 -3.67
N ASN A 60 -0.03 17.52 -3.36
CA ASN A 60 0.01 18.88 -3.86
C ASN A 60 1.20 19.51 -3.13
N ARG A 61 2.41 19.05 -3.47
CA ARG A 61 3.63 19.82 -3.28
C ARG A 61 3.44 21.01 -4.19
N LYS A 62 2.77 22.04 -3.64
CA LYS A 62 2.81 23.40 -4.13
C LYS A 62 4.21 23.64 -4.67
N SER A 63 4.27 23.90 -5.97
CA SER A 63 5.38 24.52 -6.68
C SER A 63 6.17 25.43 -5.75
N ALA A 64 7.34 24.98 -5.31
CA ALA A 64 8.32 25.85 -4.71
C ALA A 64 8.93 26.68 -5.82
N SER A 65 8.36 27.87 -6.02
CA SER A 65 9.05 29.12 -6.36
C SER A 65 10.07 29.08 -7.50
N THR A 66 9.63 29.20 -8.75
CA THR A 66 10.45 29.88 -9.77
C THR A 66 10.48 31.37 -9.44
N ASN A 67 11.62 31.84 -8.93
CA ASN A 67 11.88 33.28 -8.82
C ASN A 67 11.96 33.87 -10.24
N PRO A 68 11.22 34.95 -10.57
CA PRO A 68 11.18 35.49 -11.93
C PRO A 68 12.39 36.37 -12.31
N LEU A 69 13.62 36.05 -11.86
CA LEU A 69 14.80 36.88 -12.15
C LEU A 69 16.09 36.13 -12.55
N ASP A 70 16.08 34.82 -12.77
CA ASP A 70 17.20 34.15 -13.46
C ASP A 70 16.84 33.98 -14.94
N ILE A 71 16.96 35.07 -15.70
CA ILE A 71 17.20 35.03 -17.15
C ILE A 71 18.54 35.70 -17.36
N ASP A 72 19.45 34.95 -17.96
CA ASP A 72 20.84 35.27 -18.24
C ASP A 72 21.01 36.62 -18.98
N GLU A 73 22.02 37.40 -18.56
CA GLU A 73 22.82 38.26 -19.45
C GLU A 73 24.26 37.76 -19.47
#